data_AF-A0A2A5EGY2-F1
#
_entry.id   AF-A0A2A5EGY2-F1
#
_cell.length_a   1.000
_cell.length_b   1.000
_cell.length_c   1.000
_cell.angle_alpha   90.00
_cell.angle_beta   90.00
_cell.angle_gamma   90.00
#
_symmetry.space_group_name_H-M   'P 1'
#
loop_
_entity.id
_entity.type
_entity.pdbx_description
1 polymer ?
#
loop_
_entity_poly.entity_id
_entity_poly.type
_entity_poly.pdbx_seq_one_letter_code
_entity_poly.pdbx_strand_id
1 'polypeptide(L)'
;MWFSFLTNILTLLLGVILYLSFKGPLINRYLGLFILWTGISSGIAAFGHLEILPINVQRYLLVLSRILNVLSIFFFAYGSLQSFGYSKNKKIRVLTNGVFALSMIWLIYWNMKLPGAKASFLPVIIYGIIGMVLIGAVSFVMNLKVNKGAHGRVLLGVLLIAVSAVVFKVIPEESGMKPSDMSHVLIALALVFMTSGFKKMKLNEIYK
;
A
#
# COMPACT_ATOMS: atom_id res chain seq x y z
N MET A 1 0.26 -17.95 -14.70
CA MET A 1 0.44 -16.60 -15.29
C MET A 1 -0.87 -15.84 -15.32
N TRP A 2 -1.88 -16.37 -16.03
CA TRP A 2 -3.19 -15.73 -16.18
C TRP A 2 -3.93 -15.44 -14.88
N PHE A 3 -3.81 -16.29 -13.86
CA PHE A 3 -4.42 -16.05 -12.55
C PHE A 3 -3.77 -14.87 -11.81
N SER A 4 -2.43 -14.82 -11.73
CA SER A 4 -1.66 -13.68 -11.18
C SER A 4 -1.97 -12.36 -11.91
N PHE A 5 -2.11 -12.42 -13.25
CA PHE A 5 -2.54 -11.27 -14.04
C PHE A 5 -3.96 -10.83 -13.66
N LEU A 6 -4.92 -11.76 -13.65
CA LEU A 6 -6.31 -11.48 -13.34
C LEU A 6 -6.49 -10.90 -11.93
N THR A 7 -5.79 -11.43 -10.93
CA THR A 7 -5.84 -10.95 -9.55
C THR A 7 -5.26 -9.53 -9.39
N ASN A 8 -4.23 -9.19 -10.15
CA ASN A 8 -3.72 -7.82 -10.21
C ASN A 8 -4.69 -6.86 -10.90
N ILE A 9 -5.29 -7.27 -12.03
CA ILE A 9 -6.32 -6.47 -12.71
C ILE A 9 -7.55 -6.27 -11.81
N LEU A 10 -7.96 -7.30 -11.07
CA LEU A 10 -9.03 -7.19 -10.08
C LEU A 10 -8.68 -6.15 -9.00
N THR A 11 -7.44 -6.18 -8.49
CA THR A 11 -6.96 -5.22 -7.48
C THR A 11 -6.93 -3.79 -8.03
N LEU A 12 -6.53 -3.62 -9.30
CA LEU A 12 -6.61 -2.33 -10.02
C LEU A 12 -8.05 -1.82 -10.07
N LEU A 13 -8.96 -2.63 -10.62
CA LEU A 13 -10.37 -2.25 -10.77
C LEU A 13 -11.00 -1.91 -9.43
N LEU A 14 -10.75 -2.75 -8.42
CA LEU A 14 -11.21 -2.53 -7.05
C LEU A 14 -10.64 -1.24 -6.47
N GLY A 15 -9.34 -0.97 -6.61
CA GLY A 15 -8.73 0.27 -6.14
C GLY A 15 -9.35 1.51 -6.78
N VAL A 16 -9.62 1.48 -8.08
CA VAL A 16 -10.29 2.57 -8.80
C VAL A 16 -11.74 2.74 -8.31
N ILE A 17 -12.52 1.67 -8.23
CA ILE A 17 -13.92 1.70 -7.77
C ILE A 17 -13.99 2.23 -6.33
N LEU A 18 -13.16 1.70 -5.44
CA LEU A 18 -13.11 2.12 -4.04
C LEU A 18 -12.73 3.60 -3.92
N TYR A 19 -11.73 4.07 -4.68
CA TYR A 19 -11.36 5.49 -4.72
C TYR A 19 -12.49 6.39 -5.22
N LEU A 20 -13.19 6.01 -6.29
CA LEU A 20 -14.33 6.78 -6.80
C LEU A 20 -15.48 6.82 -5.79
N SER A 21 -15.68 5.73 -5.06
CA SER A 21 -16.66 5.66 -3.96
C SER A 21 -16.26 6.47 -2.72
N PHE A 22 -15.02 6.96 -2.67
CA PHE A 22 -14.41 7.67 -1.54
C PHE A 22 -14.64 9.19 -1.55
N LYS A 23 -15.40 9.71 -2.52
CA LYS A 23 -15.64 11.15 -2.67
C LYS A 23 -16.58 11.68 -1.58
N GLY A 24 -16.10 12.62 -0.77
CA GLY A 24 -16.86 13.37 0.22
C GLY A 24 -16.00 14.47 0.88
N PRO A 25 -16.59 15.60 1.32
CA PRO A 25 -15.84 16.77 1.80
C PRO A 25 -15.06 16.53 3.11
N LEU A 26 -15.39 15.49 3.86
CA LEU A 26 -14.82 15.18 5.18
C LEU A 26 -13.84 14.00 5.17
N ILE A 27 -13.32 13.63 4.00
CA ILE A 27 -12.49 12.44 3.83
C ILE A 27 -11.06 12.86 3.49
N ASN A 28 -10.07 12.29 4.20
CA ASN A 28 -8.67 12.62 3.99
C ASN A 28 -8.21 12.20 2.57
N ARG A 29 -7.83 13.17 1.74
CA ARG A 29 -7.39 12.96 0.36
C ARG A 29 -6.23 11.96 0.24
N TYR A 30 -5.27 11.97 1.18
CA TYR A 30 -4.12 11.08 1.14
C TYR A 30 -4.51 9.62 1.36
N LEU A 31 -5.49 9.34 2.24
CA LEU A 31 -6.01 7.98 2.40
C LEU A 31 -6.72 7.49 1.13
N GLY A 32 -7.38 8.39 0.39
CA GLY A 32 -7.96 8.07 -0.91
C GLY A 32 -6.88 7.78 -1.96
N LEU A 33 -5.84 8.61 -1.99
CA LEU A 33 -4.68 8.40 -2.86
C LEU A 33 -4.00 7.06 -2.57
N PHE A 34 -3.84 6.66 -1.31
CA PHE A 34 -3.34 5.33 -0.97
C PHE A 34 -4.15 4.20 -1.66
N ILE A 35 -5.49 4.25 -1.61
CA ILE A 35 -6.32 3.23 -2.26
C ILE A 35 -6.09 3.22 -3.78
N LEU A 36 -6.10 4.40 -4.41
CA LEU A 36 -5.92 4.53 -5.86
C LEU A 36 -4.54 4.06 -6.31
N TRP A 37 -3.47 4.56 -5.67
CA TRP A 37 -2.08 4.25 -6.06
C TRP A 37 -1.71 2.79 -5.80
N THR A 38 -2.30 2.15 -4.78
CA THR A 38 -2.17 0.69 -4.59
C THR A 38 -2.79 -0.07 -5.77
N GLY A 39 -3.99 0.32 -6.21
CA GLY A 39 -4.64 -0.27 -7.38
C GLY A 39 -3.83 -0.07 -8.66
N ILE A 40 -3.39 1.16 -8.94
CA ILE A 40 -2.57 1.47 -10.13
C ILE A 40 -1.25 0.69 -10.10
N SER A 41 -0.57 0.63 -8.95
CA SER A 41 0.67 -0.15 -8.80
C SER A 41 0.45 -1.63 -9.16
N SER A 42 -0.62 -2.24 -8.63
CA SER A 42 -0.96 -3.63 -8.94
C SER A 42 -1.28 -3.84 -10.43
N GLY A 43 -2.02 -2.90 -11.06
CA GLY A 43 -2.25 -2.92 -12.50
C GLY A 43 -0.97 -2.91 -13.33
N ILE A 44 -0.02 -2.03 -12.99
CA ILE A 44 1.29 -1.97 -13.66
C ILE A 44 2.09 -3.26 -13.43
N ALA A 45 2.05 -3.82 -12.21
CA ALA A 45 2.70 -5.10 -11.91
C ALA A 45 2.09 -6.26 -12.72
N ALA A 46 0.78 -6.23 -13.02
CA ALA A 46 0.12 -7.24 -13.86
C ALA A 46 0.83 -7.38 -15.20
N PHE A 47 1.07 -6.25 -15.87
CA PHE A 47 1.79 -6.22 -17.14
C PHE A 47 3.29 -6.50 -16.97
N GLY A 48 3.89 -6.07 -15.86
CA GLY A 48 5.29 -6.37 -15.53
C GLY A 48 5.61 -7.86 -15.40
N HIS A 49 4.61 -8.71 -15.16
CA HIS A 49 4.75 -10.16 -15.06
C HIS A 49 4.29 -10.92 -16.32
N LEU A 50 3.90 -10.22 -17.39
CA LEU A 50 3.40 -10.85 -18.61
C LEU A 50 4.54 -11.28 -19.53
N GLU A 51 4.67 -12.59 -19.74
CA GLU A 51 5.76 -13.17 -20.54
C GLU A 51 5.70 -12.79 -22.03
N ILE A 52 4.55 -12.31 -22.53
CA ILE A 52 4.41 -11.83 -23.91
C ILE A 52 5.18 -10.53 -24.17
N LEU A 53 5.47 -9.75 -23.13
CA LEU A 53 6.13 -8.47 -23.26
C LEU A 53 7.66 -8.65 -23.32
N PRO A 54 8.40 -7.77 -24.01
CA PRO A 54 9.85 -7.80 -23.99
C PRO A 54 10.39 -7.71 -22.55
N ILE A 55 11.44 -8.47 -22.24
CA ILE A 55 12.00 -8.57 -20.89
C ILE A 55 12.39 -7.19 -20.29
N ASN A 56 12.85 -6.26 -21.13
CA ASN A 56 13.17 -4.90 -20.69
C ASN A 56 11.91 -4.13 -20.26
N VAL A 57 10.83 -4.26 -21.03
CA VAL A 57 9.53 -3.63 -20.70
C VAL A 57 8.98 -4.20 -19.40
N GLN A 58 9.02 -5.52 -19.24
CA GLN A 58 8.63 -6.18 -17.98
C GLN A 58 9.40 -5.60 -16.79
N ARG A 59 10.73 -5.50 -16.89
CA ARG A 59 11.57 -4.92 -15.84
C ARG A 59 11.21 -3.47 -15.53
N TYR A 60 11.03 -2.61 -16.52
CA TYR A 60 10.65 -1.21 -16.29
C TYR A 60 9.28 -1.07 -15.62
N LEU A 61 8.30 -1.87 -16.03
CA LEU A 61 6.97 -1.89 -15.40
C LEU A 61 7.07 -2.34 -13.93
N LEU A 62 7.88 -3.34 -13.62
CA LEU A 62 8.10 -3.78 -12.23
C LEU A 62 8.82 -2.71 -11.39
N VAL A 63 9.75 -1.95 -11.97
CA VAL A 63 10.37 -0.81 -11.26
C VAL A 63 9.32 0.26 -10.99
N LEU A 64 8.50 0.59 -11.99
CA LEU A 64 7.46 1.60 -11.86
C LEU A 64 6.42 1.22 -10.80
N SER A 65 5.92 -0.03 -10.81
CA SER A 65 4.97 -0.49 -9.80
C SER A 65 5.53 -0.39 -8.37
N ARG A 66 6.82 -0.68 -8.18
CA ARG A 66 7.50 -0.54 -6.88
C ARG A 66 7.56 0.91 -6.40
N ILE A 67 7.87 1.84 -7.29
CA ILE A 67 7.84 3.28 -7.00
C ILE A 67 6.44 3.69 -6.55
N LEU A 68 5.41 3.23 -7.28
CA LEU A 68 4.03 3.52 -6.92
C LEU A 68 3.62 2.91 -5.58
N ASN A 69 4.15 1.73 -5.23
CA ASN A 69 3.90 1.12 -3.92
C ASN A 69 4.49 1.96 -2.79
N VAL A 70 5.73 2.44 -2.93
CA VAL A 70 6.35 3.32 -1.92
C VAL A 70 5.57 4.63 -1.78
N LEU A 71 5.15 5.23 -2.90
CA LEU A 71 4.26 6.41 -2.89
C LEU A 71 2.93 6.13 -2.18
N SER A 72 2.33 4.97 -2.45
CA SER A 72 1.08 4.56 -1.82
C SER A 72 1.23 4.43 -0.30
N ILE A 73 2.27 3.74 0.17
CA ILE A 73 2.60 3.59 1.59
C ILE A 73 2.79 4.97 2.24
N PHE A 74 3.47 5.89 1.57
CA PHE A 74 3.64 7.26 2.06
C PHE A 74 2.29 7.97 2.24
N PHE A 75 1.40 7.87 1.25
CA PHE A 75 0.06 8.47 1.35
C PHE A 75 -0.76 7.88 2.50
N PHE A 76 -0.65 6.59 2.78
CA PHE A 76 -1.29 6.00 3.95
C PHE A 76 -0.69 6.52 5.25
N ALA A 77 0.63 6.49 5.39
CA ALA A 77 1.33 6.93 6.60
C ALA A 77 1.02 8.41 6.89
N TYR A 78 1.20 9.27 5.89
CA TYR A 78 0.96 10.71 6.02
C TYR A 78 -0.52 11.04 6.19
N GLY A 79 -1.41 10.34 5.47
CA GLY A 79 -2.87 10.48 5.65
C GLY A 79 -3.33 10.08 7.04
N SER A 80 -2.73 9.05 7.64
CA SER A 80 -2.99 8.63 9.01
C SER A 80 -2.58 9.74 10.00
N LEU A 81 -1.36 10.27 9.86
CA LEU A 81 -0.87 11.37 10.69
C LEU A 81 -1.73 12.64 10.57
N GLN A 82 -2.20 12.96 9.36
CA GLN A 82 -3.10 14.09 9.14
C GLN A 82 -4.47 13.88 9.79
N SER A 83 -5.03 12.67 9.68
CA SER A 83 -6.37 12.36 10.20
C SER A 83 -6.45 12.54 11.72
N PHE A 84 -5.34 12.32 12.44
CA PHE A 84 -5.25 12.51 13.88
C PHE A 84 -4.50 13.78 14.31
N GLY A 85 -4.18 14.68 13.37
CA GLY A 85 -3.54 15.97 13.66
C GLY A 85 -2.04 15.92 14.03
N TYR A 86 -1.40 14.75 14.04
CA TYR A 86 0.03 14.60 14.35
C TYR A 86 0.94 15.31 13.34
N SER A 87 0.48 15.47 12.10
CA SER A 87 1.22 16.21 11.05
C SER A 87 1.38 17.71 11.32
N LYS A 88 0.67 18.27 12.32
CA LYS A 88 0.86 19.66 12.78
C LYS A 88 2.23 19.85 13.42
N ASN A 89 2.79 18.80 14.03
CA ASN A 89 4.14 18.83 14.59
C ASN A 89 5.19 18.80 13.47
N LYS A 90 5.99 19.88 13.37
CA LYS A 90 7.04 20.02 12.34
C LYS A 90 8.03 18.86 12.36
N LYS A 91 8.42 18.36 13.55
CA LYS A 91 9.39 17.26 13.68
C LYS A 91 8.86 15.97 13.05
N ILE A 92 7.62 15.60 13.38
CA ILE A 92 6.96 14.40 12.84
C ILE A 92 6.84 14.49 11.31
N ARG A 93 6.43 15.66 10.79
CA ARG A 93 6.31 15.89 9.35
C ARG A 93 7.65 15.76 8.62
N VAL A 94 8.70 16.41 9.13
CA VAL A 94 10.04 16.34 8.54
C VAL A 94 10.58 14.92 8.58
N LEU A 95 10.43 14.22 9.70
CA LEU A 95 10.91 12.84 9.84
C LEU A 95 10.18 11.89 8.89
N THR A 96 8.86 12.01 8.78
CA THR A 96 8.05 11.19 7.84
C THR A 96 8.48 11.40 6.39
N ASN A 97 8.66 12.66 5.98
CA ASN A 97 9.10 13.00 4.62
C ASN A 97 10.56 12.56 4.37
N GLY A 98 11.43 12.69 5.38
CA GLY A 98 12.83 12.27 5.28
C GLY A 98 12.97 10.75 5.11
N VAL A 99 12.24 9.97 5.91
CA VAL A 99 12.24 8.49 5.78
C VAL A 99 11.68 8.06 4.42
N PHE A 100 10.64 8.74 3.91
CA PHE A 100 10.14 8.52 2.56
C PHE A 100 11.22 8.79 1.49
N ALA A 101 11.86 9.96 1.55
CA ALA A 101 12.89 10.34 0.57
C ALA A 101 14.07 9.36 0.57
N LEU A 102 14.56 8.97 1.76
CA LEU A 102 15.63 7.98 1.91
C LEU A 102 15.21 6.62 1.32
N SER A 103 13.98 6.18 1.57
CA SER A 103 13.46 4.91 1.03
C SER A 103 13.32 4.94 -0.48
N MET A 104 12.91 6.08 -1.05
CA MET A 104 12.84 6.29 -2.50
C MET A 104 14.22 6.28 -3.16
N ILE A 105 15.20 6.98 -2.59
CA ILE A 105 16.59 6.96 -3.08
C ILE A 105 17.13 5.53 -3.03
N TRP A 106 16.90 4.82 -1.93
CA TRP A 106 17.35 3.44 -1.77
C TRP A 106 16.70 2.49 -2.78
N LEU A 107 15.39 2.65 -3.04
CA LEU A 107 14.67 1.90 -4.05
C LEU A 107 15.25 2.12 -5.45
N ILE A 108 15.46 3.39 -5.83
CA ILE A 108 15.98 3.75 -7.15
C ILE A 108 17.38 3.15 -7.34
N TYR A 109 18.26 3.31 -6.34
CA TYR A 109 19.62 2.75 -6.37
C TYR A 109 19.62 1.24 -6.64
N TRP A 110 18.80 0.46 -5.90
CA TRP A 110 18.74 -0.99 -6.10
C TRP A 110 18.12 -1.39 -7.43
N ASN A 111 17.13 -0.65 -7.93
CA ASN A 111 16.49 -0.95 -9.21
C ASN A 111 17.34 -0.53 -10.41
N MET A 112 18.28 0.41 -10.26
CA MET A 112 19.32 0.67 -11.26
C MET A 112 20.34 -0.46 -11.34
N LYS A 113 20.75 -1.02 -10.18
CA LYS A 113 21.76 -2.09 -10.12
C LYS A 113 21.19 -3.46 -10.53
N LEU A 114 19.96 -3.77 -10.13
CA LEU A 114 19.28 -5.04 -10.38
C LEU A 114 17.82 -4.80 -10.81
N PRO A 115 17.59 -4.40 -12.07
CA PRO A 115 16.26 -4.06 -12.56
C PRO A 115 15.33 -5.27 -12.57
N GLY A 116 14.18 -5.14 -11.90
CA GLY A 116 13.16 -6.19 -11.84
C GLY A 116 13.46 -7.37 -10.90
N ALA A 117 14.66 -7.44 -10.29
CA ALA A 117 15.00 -8.53 -9.36
C ALA A 117 14.11 -8.54 -8.11
N LYS A 118 13.87 -9.72 -7.51
CA LYS A 118 13.10 -9.84 -6.26
C LYS A 118 13.80 -9.12 -5.09
N ALA A 119 15.14 -9.13 -5.08
CA ALA A 119 15.95 -8.44 -4.06
C ALA A 119 15.75 -6.91 -4.06
N SER A 120 15.50 -6.29 -5.20
CA SER A 120 15.24 -4.85 -5.29
C SER A 120 13.84 -4.44 -4.80
N PHE A 121 13.05 -5.40 -4.28
CA PHE A 121 11.81 -5.16 -3.54
C PHE A 121 12.03 -4.90 -2.05
N LEU A 122 13.21 -5.22 -1.51
CA LEU A 122 13.51 -5.06 -0.08
C LEU A 122 13.25 -3.65 0.46
N PRO A 123 13.61 -2.54 -0.23
CA PRO A 123 13.29 -1.19 0.24
C PRO A 123 11.78 -0.95 0.39
N VAL A 124 10.95 -1.54 -0.49
CA VAL A 124 9.49 -1.43 -0.42
C VAL A 124 8.96 -2.16 0.81
N ILE A 125 9.46 -3.36 1.11
CA ILE A 125 9.04 -4.14 2.29
C ILE A 125 9.38 -3.37 3.57
N ILE A 126 10.63 -2.91 3.70
CA ILE A 126 11.09 -2.20 4.90
C ILE A 126 10.31 -0.90 5.09
N TYR A 127 10.12 -0.13 4.01
CA TYR A 127 9.31 1.07 4.08
C TYR A 127 7.83 0.75 4.37
N GLY A 128 7.31 -0.37 3.89
CA GLY A 128 5.99 -0.89 4.26
C GLY A 128 5.86 -1.10 5.77
N ILE A 129 6.85 -1.72 6.42
CA ILE A 129 6.86 -1.89 7.88
C ILE A 129 6.86 -0.52 8.57
N ILE A 130 7.74 0.39 8.15
CA ILE A 130 7.83 1.70 8.81
C ILE A 130 6.56 2.54 8.58
N GLY A 131 6.14 2.71 7.33
CA GLY A 131 5.02 3.55 6.93
C GLY A 131 3.65 2.97 7.30
N MET A 132 3.40 1.70 6.97
CA MET A 132 2.10 1.08 7.24
C MET A 132 1.95 0.67 8.70
N VAL A 133 2.96 0.03 9.29
CA VAL A 133 2.84 -0.56 10.63
C VAL A 133 3.24 0.46 11.70
N LEU A 134 4.46 0.96 11.68
CA LEU A 134 4.98 1.81 12.76
C LEU A 134 4.37 3.21 12.78
N ILE A 135 4.06 3.79 11.61
CA ILE A 135 3.45 5.12 11.52
C ILE A 135 1.92 5.01 11.44
N GLY A 136 1.42 4.33 10.40
CA GLY A 136 -0.01 4.22 10.13
C GLY A 136 -0.76 3.47 11.24
N ALA A 137 -0.49 2.17 11.41
CA ALA A 137 -1.22 1.33 12.36
C ALA A 137 -1.09 1.84 13.80
N VAL A 138 0.09 2.28 14.23
CA VAL A 138 0.26 2.90 15.57
C VAL A 138 -0.64 4.13 15.72
N SER A 139 -0.74 5.01 14.72
CA SER A 139 -1.65 6.16 14.77
C SER A 139 -3.10 5.73 15.00
N PHE A 140 -3.54 4.64 14.35
CA PHE A 140 -4.87 4.08 14.54
C PHE A 140 -5.08 3.40 15.89
N VAL A 141 -4.07 2.68 16.39
CA VAL A 141 -4.10 2.03 17.71
C VAL A 141 -4.20 3.07 18.83
N MET A 142 -3.41 4.15 18.76
CA MET A 142 -3.44 5.23 19.75
C MET A 142 -4.82 5.90 19.84
N ASN A 143 -5.56 5.92 18.73
CA ASN A 143 -6.87 6.55 18.64
C ASN A 143 -8.03 5.53 18.66
N LEU A 144 -7.77 4.25 18.97
CA LEU A 144 -8.77 3.17 18.89
C LEU A 144 -10.03 3.44 19.72
N LYS A 145 -9.90 4.16 20.84
CA LYS A 145 -11.01 4.49 21.74
C LYS A 145 -12.04 5.44 21.11
N VAL A 146 -11.65 6.26 20.12
CA VAL A 146 -12.53 7.24 19.46
C VAL A 146 -13.60 6.53 18.63
N ASN A 147 -13.18 5.62 17.75
CA ASN A 147 -14.10 4.87 16.89
C ASN A 147 -13.55 3.46 16.62
N LYS A 148 -13.77 2.56 17.59
CA LYS A 148 -13.27 1.17 17.54
C LYS A 148 -13.63 0.45 16.25
N GLY A 149 -14.86 0.65 15.77
CA GLY A 149 -15.37 -0.01 14.56
C GLY A 149 -14.66 0.46 13.29
N ALA A 150 -14.42 1.78 13.14
CA ALA A 150 -13.71 2.33 11.99
C ALA A 150 -12.22 1.93 12.02
N HIS A 151 -11.56 2.16 13.16
CA HIS A 151 -10.12 1.92 13.31
C HIS A 151 -9.78 0.42 13.25
N GLY A 152 -10.61 -0.44 13.85
CA GLY A 152 -10.43 -1.90 13.77
C GLY A 152 -10.45 -2.43 12.33
N ARG A 153 -11.29 -1.86 11.45
CA ARG A 153 -11.30 -2.21 10.02
C ARG A 153 -10.02 -1.79 9.30
N VAL A 154 -9.49 -0.61 9.61
CA VAL A 154 -8.21 -0.16 9.03
C VAL A 154 -7.07 -1.06 9.50
N LEU A 155 -7.00 -1.36 10.80
CA LEU A 155 -5.99 -2.24 11.38
C LEU A 155 -6.05 -3.66 10.81
N LEU A 156 -7.26 -4.19 10.60
CA LEU A 156 -7.44 -5.47 9.93
C LEU A 156 -6.89 -5.44 8.50
N GLY A 157 -7.11 -4.34 7.77
CA GLY A 157 -6.51 -4.16 6.44
C GLY A 157 -4.99 -4.11 6.46
N VAL A 158 -4.38 -3.40 7.42
CA VAL A 158 -2.91 -3.40 7.59
C VAL A 158 -2.41 -4.80 7.91
N LEU A 159 -3.11 -5.54 8.77
CA LEU A 159 -2.78 -6.94 9.08
C LEU A 159 -2.83 -7.82 7.83
N LEU A 160 -3.88 -7.71 7.01
CA LEU A 160 -4.01 -8.47 5.77
C LEU A 160 -2.86 -8.16 4.77
N ILE A 161 -2.44 -6.89 4.67
CA ILE A 161 -1.28 -6.50 3.85
C ILE A 161 0.01 -7.11 4.43
N ALA A 162 0.19 -7.09 5.76
CA ALA A 162 1.37 -7.68 6.40
C ALA A 162 1.42 -9.20 6.18
N VAL A 163 0.29 -9.90 6.35
CA VAL A 163 0.18 -11.34 6.07
C VAL A 163 0.47 -11.61 4.60
N SER A 164 -0.05 -10.80 3.67
CA SER A 164 0.24 -10.90 2.24
C SER A 164 1.74 -10.80 1.94
N ALA A 165 2.46 -9.90 2.60
CA ALA A 165 3.91 -9.75 2.44
C ALA A 165 4.68 -10.97 2.99
N VAL A 166 4.23 -11.57 4.10
CA VAL A 166 4.82 -12.79 4.66
C VAL A 166 4.60 -13.98 3.71
N VAL A 167 3.37 -14.16 3.23
CA VAL A 167 3.01 -15.22 2.26
C VAL A 167 3.89 -15.11 1.01
N PHE A 168 4.08 -13.90 0.49
CA PHE A 168 4.93 -13.65 -0.69
C PHE A 168 6.41 -14.02 -0.46
N LYS A 169 6.91 -13.88 0.77
CA LYS A 169 8.32 -14.16 1.12
C LYS A 169 8.55 -15.65 1.43
N VAL A 170 7.62 -16.30 2.11
CA VAL A 170 7.80 -17.63 2.69
C VAL A 170 7.51 -18.76 1.70
N ILE A 171 6.53 -18.60 0.81
CA ILE A 171 6.15 -19.68 -0.10
C ILE A 171 7.08 -19.66 -1.34
N PRO A 172 7.79 -20.77 -1.64
CA PRO A 172 8.64 -20.85 -2.83
C PRO A 172 7.82 -20.94 -4.12
N GLU A 173 8.35 -20.34 -5.19
CA GLU A 173 7.68 -20.20 -6.50
C GLU A 173 7.46 -21.53 -7.25
N GLU A 174 8.01 -22.64 -6.74
CA GLU A 174 7.94 -23.99 -7.32
C GLU A 174 6.68 -24.78 -6.91
N SER A 175 5.91 -24.29 -5.94
CA SER A 175 4.62 -24.90 -5.61
C SER A 175 3.58 -24.46 -6.65
N GLY A 176 2.83 -25.40 -7.24
CA GLY A 176 1.90 -25.17 -8.36
C GLY A 176 0.82 -24.08 -8.14
N MET A 177 0.65 -23.57 -6.91
CA MET A 177 0.00 -22.29 -6.63
C MET A 177 1.06 -21.20 -6.45
N LYS A 178 1.12 -20.23 -7.37
CA LYS A 178 2.08 -19.12 -7.23
C LYS A 178 1.73 -18.29 -5.98
N PRO A 179 2.68 -18.08 -5.05
CA PRO A 179 2.48 -17.28 -3.82
C PRO A 179 1.86 -15.90 -4.06
N SER A 180 2.15 -15.31 -5.23
CA SER A 180 1.60 -14.04 -5.69
C SER A 180 0.07 -13.99 -5.66
N ASP A 181 -0.57 -15.12 -5.90
CA ASP A 181 -1.99 -15.19 -6.21
C ASP A 181 -2.84 -15.01 -4.95
N MET A 182 -2.44 -15.64 -3.83
CA MET A 182 -3.05 -15.39 -2.52
C MET A 182 -2.72 -13.98 -2.00
N SER A 183 -1.50 -13.50 -2.25
CA SER A 183 -1.07 -12.18 -1.82
C SER A 183 -1.91 -11.05 -2.43
N HIS A 184 -2.26 -11.11 -3.72
CA HIS A 184 -3.11 -10.10 -4.36
C HIS A 184 -4.54 -10.11 -3.83
N VAL A 185 -5.14 -11.29 -3.59
CA VAL A 185 -6.48 -11.39 -3.00
C VAL A 185 -6.51 -10.76 -1.60
N LEU A 186 -5.48 -11.02 -0.79
CA LEU A 186 -5.36 -10.41 0.53
C LEU A 186 -5.22 -8.89 0.47
N ILE A 187 -4.48 -8.36 -0.50
CA ILE A 187 -4.37 -6.91 -0.73
C ILE A 187 -5.72 -6.32 -1.15
N ALA A 188 -6.43 -6.96 -2.08
CA ALA A 188 -7.75 -6.53 -2.51
C ALA A 188 -8.75 -6.46 -1.33
N LEU A 189 -8.80 -7.52 -0.51
CA LEU A 189 -9.61 -7.55 0.71
C LEU A 189 -9.20 -6.45 1.70
N ALA A 190 -7.89 -6.23 1.87
CA ALA A 190 -7.39 -5.16 2.72
C ALA A 190 -7.90 -3.79 2.26
N LEU A 191 -7.87 -3.50 0.96
CA LEU A 191 -8.38 -2.24 0.41
C LEU A 191 -9.86 -2.04 0.73
N VAL A 192 -10.69 -3.10 0.68
CA VAL A 192 -12.11 -3.04 1.06
C VAL A 192 -12.28 -2.67 2.52
N PHE A 193 -11.58 -3.38 3.42
CA PHE A 193 -11.66 -3.12 4.86
C PHE A 193 -11.17 -1.72 5.21
N MET A 194 -10.02 -1.31 4.67
CA MET A 194 -9.44 0.02 4.90
C MET A 194 -10.37 1.11 4.39
N THR A 195 -10.89 1.00 3.16
CA THR A 195 -11.86 1.96 2.60
C THR A 195 -13.11 2.06 3.48
N SER A 196 -13.63 0.92 3.94
CA SER A 196 -14.79 0.88 4.84
C SER A 196 -14.52 1.54 6.19
N GLY A 197 -13.31 1.36 6.74
CA GLY A 197 -12.86 2.02 7.97
C GLY A 197 -12.73 3.53 7.77
N PHE A 198 -12.01 3.96 6.74
CA PHE A 198 -11.79 5.36 6.44
C PHE A 198 -13.08 6.15 6.20
N LYS A 199 -14.07 5.58 5.49
CA LYS A 199 -15.38 6.24 5.29
C LYS A 199 -16.14 6.47 6.59
N LYS A 200 -15.90 5.65 7.61
CA LYS A 200 -16.51 5.78 8.94
C LYS A 200 -15.77 6.76 9.84
N MET A 201 -14.52 7.10 9.53
CA MET A 201 -13.76 8.15 10.20
C MET A 201 -14.22 9.51 9.69
N LYS A 202 -15.34 10.03 10.16
CA LYS A 202 -15.70 11.43 9.87
C LYS A 202 -14.70 12.32 10.61
N LEU A 203 -14.04 13.25 9.91
CA LEU A 203 -13.04 14.19 10.46
C LEU A 203 -13.51 15.03 11.67
N ASN A 204 -14.81 15.03 11.99
CA ASN A 204 -15.43 15.80 13.09
C ASN A 204 -15.57 15.04 14.42
N GLU A 205 -15.20 13.76 14.52
CA GLU A 205 -15.23 13.02 15.80
C GLU A 205 -13.94 13.15 16.61
N ILE A 206 -12.85 13.69 16.03
CA ILE A 206 -11.53 13.77 16.67
C ILE A 206 -11.32 15.12 17.38
N TYR A 207 -12.21 16.09 17.18
CA TYR A 207 -12.14 17.44 17.76
C TYR A 207 -13.32 17.77 18.70
N LYS A 208 -14.03 16.76 19.21
CA LYS A 208 -14.97 16.94 20.32
C LYS A 208 -14.34 16.50 21.64
#